data_AF-S4R3F4-F1
#
_entry.id   AF-S4R3F4-F1
#
_cell.length_a   1.000
_cell.length_b   1.000
_cell.length_c   1.000
_cell.angle_alpha   90.00
_cell.angle_beta   90.00
_cell.angle_gamma   90.00
#
_symmetry.space_group_name_H-M   'P 1'
#
loop_
_entity.id
_entity.type
_entity.pdbx_description
1 polymer ?
#
loop_
_entity_poly.entity_id
_entity_poly.type
_entity_poly.pdbx_seq_one_letter_code
_entity_poly.pdbx_strand_id
1 'polypeptide(L)' 'MASVAAARAVPVGSGLRGLQRTLPLVVILGATGTGKSTLALQLGQRLGGEIVSADSMQELASF' A
#
# COMPACT_ATOMS: atom_id res chain seq x y z
N MET A 1 21.28 47.92 14.37
CA MET A 1 22.03 46.65 14.46
C MET A 1 21.91 46.16 15.90
N ALA A 2 21.33 45.03 16.28
CA ALA A 2 20.79 43.86 15.58
C ALA A 2 19.65 43.27 16.46
N SER A 3 18.60 42.73 15.85
CA SER A 3 17.52 42.01 16.55
C SER A 3 17.85 40.52 16.61
N VAL A 4 17.91 39.94 17.80
CA VAL A 4 18.09 38.49 17.99
C VAL A 4 16.71 37.84 17.99
N ALA A 5 16.40 37.10 16.93
CA ALA A 5 15.22 36.25 16.84
C ALA A 5 15.45 34.97 17.67
N ALA A 6 14.65 34.78 18.72
CA ALA A 6 14.69 33.55 19.52
C ALA A 6 14.06 32.40 18.72
N ALA A 7 14.89 31.49 18.19
CA ALA A 7 14.43 30.26 17.57
C ALA A 7 13.93 29.30 18.66
N ARG A 8 12.61 29.08 18.73
CA ARG A 8 12.04 28.05 19.59
C ARG A 8 12.22 26.68 18.92
N ALA A 9 12.97 25.80 19.56
CA ALA A 9 13.00 24.39 19.19
C ALA A 9 11.62 23.78 19.46
N VAL A 10 10.94 23.34 18.39
CA VAL A 10 9.74 22.50 18.50
C VAL A 10 10.23 21.08 18.74
N PRO A 11 9.77 20.39 19.81
CA PRO A 11 10.10 18.99 19.98
C PRO A 11 9.50 18.23 18.79
N VAL A 12 10.36 17.60 17.98
CA VAL A 12 9.94 16.64 16.96
C VAL A 12 9.36 15.46 17.72
N GLY A 13 8.04 15.51 17.94
CA GLY A 13 7.31 14.43 18.57
C GLY A 13 7.53 13.15 17.78
N SER A 14 7.74 12.05 18.49
CA SER A 14 7.79 10.68 17.98
C SER A 14 6.45 10.19 17.37
N GLY A 15 5.59 11.10 16.90
CA GLY A 15 4.23 10.85 16.45
C GLY A 15 4.11 10.21 15.06
N LEU A 16 5.18 10.18 14.26
CA LEU A 16 5.13 9.56 12.93
C LEU A 16 5.33 8.04 12.94
N ARG A 17 5.90 7.45 14.00
CA ARG A 17 6.05 5.99 14.10
C ARG A 17 4.71 5.26 14.34
N GLY A 18 3.69 5.97 14.84
CA GLY A 18 2.35 5.43 15.05
C GLY A 18 1.39 5.61 13.87
N LEU A 19 1.74 6.47 12.90
CA LEU A 19 0.89 6.80 11.74
C LEU A 19 1.13 5.92 10.52
N GLN A 20 2.23 5.17 10.47
CA GLN A 20 2.45 4.18 9.43
C GLN A 20 1.69 2.90 9.80
N ARG A 21 0.36 2.96 9.84
CA ARG A 21 -0.48 1.78 9.73
C ARG A 21 -0.38 1.28 8.29
N THR A 22 0.74 0.67 7.92
CA THR A 22 0.86 -0.03 6.65
C THR A 22 -0.08 -1.24 6.73
N LEU A 23 -1.18 -1.19 5.99
CA LEU A 23 -2.01 -2.37 5.79
C LEU A 23 -1.14 -3.47 5.16
N PRO A 24 -1.25 -4.73 5.62
CA PRO A 24 -0.52 -5.82 5.01
C PRO A 24 -0.93 -5.94 3.54
N LEU A 25 0.05 -5.83 2.63
CA LEU A 25 -0.15 -5.89 1.18
C LEU A 25 0.55 -7.12 0.62
N VAL A 26 -0.17 -7.91 -0.18
CA VAL A 26 0.35 -9.06 -0.92
C VAL A 26 0.30 -8.74 -2.41
N VAL A 27 1.43 -8.89 -3.10
CA VAL A 27 1.53 -8.66 -4.55
C VAL A 27 1.84 -9.98 -5.23
N ILE A 28 0.98 -10.39 -6.19
CA ILE A 28 1.14 -11.63 -6.95
C ILE A 28 1.59 -11.28 -8.37
N LEU A 29 2.85 -11.58 -8.68
CA LEU A 29 3.47 -11.32 -9.98
C LEU A 29 3.72 -12.63 -10.74
N GLY A 30 3.84 -12.53 -12.07
CA GLY A 30 4.10 -13.69 -12.94
C GLY A 30 3.62 -13.48 -14.38
N ALA A 31 4.05 -14.36 -15.28
CA ALA A 31 3.66 -14.33 -16.70
C ALA A 31 2.15 -14.58 -16.91
N THR A 32 1.62 -14.24 -18.08
CA THR A 32 0.23 -14.52 -18.45
C THR A 32 -0.01 -16.04 -18.46
N GLY A 33 -1.15 -16.49 -17.93
CA GLY A 33 -1.50 -17.92 -17.88
C GLY A 33 -0.90 -18.73 -16.72
N THR A 34 -0.10 -18.14 -15.83
CA THR A 34 0.52 -18.88 -14.69
C THR A 34 -0.40 -19.08 -13.48
N GLY A 35 -1.70 -18.79 -13.58
CA GLY A 35 -2.66 -19.02 -12.49
C GLY A 35 -2.66 -17.96 -11.37
N LYS A 36 -2.16 -16.74 -11.62
CA LYS A 36 -2.14 -15.65 -10.62
C LYS A 36 -3.52 -15.38 -9.99
N SER A 37 -4.57 -15.34 -10.81
CA SER A 37 -5.94 -15.09 -10.35
C SER A 37 -6.46 -16.23 -9.46
N THR A 38 -6.12 -17.47 -9.78
CA THR A 38 -6.45 -18.64 -8.94
C THR A 38 -5.79 -18.54 -7.57
N LEU A 39 -4.52 -18.16 -7.52
CA LEU A 39 -3.80 -17.95 -6.26
C LEU A 39 -4.39 -16.79 -5.45
N ALA A 40 -4.73 -15.68 -6.11
CA ALA A 40 -5.33 -14.51 -5.47
C ALA A 40 -6.65 -14.86 -4.77
N LEU A 41 -7.53 -15.61 -5.45
CA LEU A 41 -8.81 -16.06 -4.90
C LEU A 41 -8.64 -16.96 -3.67
N GLN A 42 -7.71 -17.92 -3.73
CA GLN A 42 -7.42 -18.80 -2.60
C GLN A 42 -6.89 -18.02 -1.39
N LEU A 43 -6.01 -17.03 -1.62
CA LEU A 43 -5.49 -16.18 -0.56
C LEU A 43 -6.58 -15.27 0.03
N GLY A 44 -7.40 -14.65 -0.82
CA GLY A 44 -8.52 -13.81 -0.37
C GLY A 44 -9.50 -14.59 0.50
N GLN A 45 -9.87 -15.80 0.10
CA GLN A 45 -10.76 -16.68 0.89
C GLN A 45 -10.16 -17.10 2.24
N ARG A 46 -8.85 -17.36 2.29
CA ARG A 46 -8.17 -17.81 3.52
C ARG A 46 -7.87 -16.67 4.50
N LEU A 47 -7.55 -15.49 3.97
CA LEU A 47 -7.10 -14.35 4.76
C LEU A 47 -8.22 -13.34 5.02
N GLY A 48 -9.37 -13.48 4.36
CA GLY A 48 -10.45 -12.49 4.41
C GLY A 48 -10.05 -11.14 3.78
N GLY A 49 -9.14 -11.17 2.80
CA GLY A 49 -8.58 -9.99 2.15
C GLY A 49 -9.32 -9.59 0.87
N GLU A 50 -9.20 -8.33 0.48
CA GLU A 50 -9.70 -7.81 -0.79
C GLU A 50 -8.70 -8.04 -1.92
N ILE A 51 -9.21 -8.39 -3.10
CA ILE A 51 -8.39 -8.62 -4.30
C ILE A 51 -8.61 -7.45 -5.25
N VAL A 52 -7.52 -6.77 -5.61
CA VAL A 52 -7.52 -5.69 -6.61
C VAL A 52 -6.76 -6.18 -7.85
N SER A 53 -7.39 -6.11 -9.02
CA SER A 53 -6.71 -6.41 -10.29
C SER A 53 -5.71 -5.30 -10.61
N ALA A 54 -4.50 -5.68 -11.01
CA ALA A 54 -3.48 -4.77 -11.54
C ALA A 54 -3.13 -5.07 -13.01
N ASP A 55 -3.94 -5.88 -13.69
CA ASP A 55 -3.77 -6.21 -15.10
C ASP A 55 -4.62 -5.26 -15.96
N SER A 56 -3.96 -4.35 -16.67
CA SER A 56 -4.61 -3.37 -17.55
C SER A 56 -5.44 -4.01 -18.67
N MET A 57 -5.08 -5.22 -19.10
CA MET A 57 -5.80 -5.92 -20.16
C MET A 57 -7.10 -6.56 -19.64
N GLN A 58 -7.16 -6.91 -18.36
CA GLN A 58 -8.34 -7.52 -17.75
C GLN A 58 -9.49 -6.50 -17.62
N GLU A 59 -9.18 -5.22 -17.43
CA GLU A 59 -10.16 -4.13 -17.40
C GLU A 59 -10.70 -3.77 -18.80
N LEU A 60 -9.88 -3.91 -19.86
CA LEU A 60 -10.26 -3.55 -21.23
C LEU A 60 -11.29 -4.51 -21.85
N ALA A 61 -11.33 -5.77 -21.41
CA ALA A 61 -12.18 -6.82 -21.99
C ALA A 61 -13.64 -6.82 -21.47
N SER A 62 -14.03 -5.85 -20.64
CA SER A 62 -15.35 -5.79 -20.00
C SER A 62 -16.32 -4.77 -20.64
N PHE A 63 -16.14 -4.45 -21.93
CA PHE A 63 -17.06 -3.61 -22.71
C PHE A 63 -17.77 -4.39 -23.82
#